data_AF-A0AAY4E774-F1
#
_entry.id   AF-A0AAY4E774-F1
#
_cell.length_a   1.000
_cell.length_b   1.000
_cell.length_c   1.000
_cell.angle_alpha   90.00
_cell.angle_beta   90.00
_cell.angle_gamma   90.00
#
_symmetry.space_group_name_H-M   'P 1'
#
loop_
_entity.id
_entity.type
_entity.pdbx_description
1 polymer ?
#
loop_
_entity_poly.entity_id
_entity_poly.type
_entity_poly.pdbx_seq_one_letter_code
_entity_poly.pdbx_strand_id
1 'polypeptide(L)'
;MYKTPHYSLYYLYCFIYLEISEIPERRAVKMTSITCYTQCKAERFSLTWTITNFSFAEGCVESSFFTNAREQLKWSLFLSTNGVGFQNERCLSFYINLVSGPETGVRCKGRMAILNSKGEECVCVVESLMEGFAIGLPNFARWDDIMAEEAGILQDDTLTLTCEVSSVCITTLGLFQTIIA
;
A
#
# COMPACT_ATOMS: atom_id res chain seq x y z
N MET A 1 -23.73 -18.24 -5.85
CA MET A 1 -22.95 -18.46 -4.61
C MET A 1 -21.50 -18.72 -5.01
N TYR A 2 -20.67 -17.68 -5.06
CA TYR A 2 -19.23 -17.86 -5.25
C TYR A 2 -18.56 -17.70 -3.89
N LYS A 3 -17.93 -18.77 -3.42
CA LYS A 3 -17.07 -18.80 -2.24
C LYS A 3 -15.78 -18.03 -2.59
N THR A 4 -15.51 -16.96 -1.85
CA THR A 4 -14.19 -16.31 -1.80
C THR A 4 -13.20 -17.26 -1.12
N PRO A 5 -12.00 -17.49 -1.66
CA PRO A 5 -11.04 -18.36 -1.00
C PRO A 5 -10.18 -17.55 -0.03
N HIS A 6 -10.10 -18.02 1.21
CA HIS A 6 -9.08 -17.63 2.17
C HIS A 6 -7.70 -18.08 1.67
N TYR A 7 -6.97 -17.20 0.98
CA TYR A 7 -5.55 -17.38 0.68
C TYR A 7 -4.75 -16.44 1.58
N SER A 8 -4.42 -16.88 2.78
CA SER A 8 -3.72 -16.06 3.77
C SER A 8 -2.55 -16.84 4.36
N LEU A 9 -1.36 -16.26 4.22
CA LEU A 9 -0.12 -16.48 4.99
C LEU A 9 0.66 -17.79 4.82
N TYR A 10 0.03 -18.94 4.55
CA TYR A 10 0.75 -20.23 4.52
C TYR A 10 1.70 -20.39 3.32
N TYR A 11 1.35 -19.82 2.16
CA TYR A 11 2.20 -19.85 0.96
C TYR A 11 3.43 -18.95 1.07
N LEU A 12 3.34 -17.85 1.82
CA LEU A 12 4.45 -16.92 2.02
C LEU A 12 5.57 -17.55 2.88
N TYR A 13 5.20 -18.40 3.85
CA TYR A 13 6.16 -19.06 4.73
C TYR A 13 6.90 -20.21 4.02
N CYS A 14 6.23 -20.95 3.13
CA CYS A 14 6.86 -22.04 2.37
C CYS A 14 7.80 -21.55 1.26
N PHE A 15 7.51 -20.42 0.62
CA PHE A 15 8.35 -19.88 -0.45
C PHE A 15 9.73 -19.41 0.06
N ILE A 16 9.77 -18.78 1.24
CA ILE A 16 11.03 -18.26 1.81
C ILE A 16 11.96 -19.39 2.26
N TYR A 17 11.44 -20.53 2.72
CA TYR A 17 12.28 -21.63 3.24
C TYR A 17 12.88 -22.51 2.14
N LEU A 18 12.21 -22.69 0.98
CA LEU A 18 12.77 -23.48 -0.12
C LEU A 18 13.92 -22.76 -0.84
N GLU A 19 13.86 -21.44 -0.94
CA GLU A 19 14.80 -20.64 -1.75
C GLU A 19 16.19 -20.47 -1.10
N ILE A 20 16.34 -20.78 0.19
CA ILE A 20 17.61 -20.65 0.93
C ILE A 20 18.48 -21.93 0.83
N SER A 21 17.94 -23.06 0.35
CA SER A 21 18.64 -24.36 0.39
C SER A 21 19.36 -24.80 -0.89
N GLU A 22 19.26 -24.07 -2.00
CA GLU A 22 19.89 -24.44 -3.29
C GLU A 22 20.74 -23.32 -3.91
N ILE A 23 21.91 -23.04 -3.34
CA ILE A 23 22.94 -22.22 -4.02
C ILE A 23 24.11 -23.13 -4.43
N PRO A 24 24.27 -23.51 -5.72
CA PRO A 24 25.50 -24.12 -6.21
C PRO A 24 26.59 -23.06 -6.43
N GLU A 25 27.85 -23.42 -6.13
CA GLU A 25 29.03 -22.59 -6.39
C GLU A 25 29.15 -22.17 -7.87
N ARG A 26 29.30 -20.85 -8.10
CA ARG A 26 29.32 -20.23 -9.44
C ARG A 26 30.63 -20.48 -10.18
N ARG A 27 30.54 -21.08 -11.38
CA ARG A 27 31.56 -20.93 -12.44
C ARG A 27 31.54 -19.52 -13.01
N ALA A 28 32.73 -18.99 -13.32
CA ALA A 28 32.91 -17.65 -13.89
C ALA A 28 32.24 -17.53 -15.28
N VAL A 29 31.23 -16.66 -15.38
CA VAL A 29 30.57 -16.30 -16.63
C VAL A 29 31.25 -15.08 -17.24
N LYS A 30 31.51 -15.15 -18.56
CA LYS A 30 32.18 -14.13 -19.37
C LYS A 30 31.40 -12.81 -19.31
N MET A 31 32.05 -11.75 -18.84
CA MET A 31 31.48 -10.41 -18.63
C MET A 31 31.17 -9.72 -19.97
N THR A 32 29.91 -9.61 -20.34
CA THR A 32 29.43 -8.69 -21.39
C THR A 32 29.28 -7.30 -20.80
N SER A 33 29.69 -6.27 -21.55
CA SER A 33 29.69 -4.86 -21.13
C SER A 33 28.32 -4.41 -20.61
N ILE A 34 28.27 -4.04 -19.33
CA ILE A 34 27.09 -3.46 -18.70
C ILE A 34 27.12 -1.95 -18.93
N THR A 35 26.40 -1.47 -19.95
CA THR A 35 26.16 -0.03 -20.19
C THR A 35 24.80 0.36 -19.61
N CYS A 36 24.67 0.37 -18.29
CA CYS A 36 23.38 0.65 -17.66
C CYS A 36 23.14 2.15 -17.50
N TYR A 37 21.96 2.60 -17.93
CA TYR A 37 21.40 3.90 -17.59
C TYR A 37 20.20 3.67 -16.65
N THR A 38 20.29 4.18 -15.41
CA THR A 38 19.20 4.14 -14.43
C THR A 38 18.55 5.51 -14.34
N GLN A 39 17.24 5.59 -14.51
CA GLN A 39 16.46 6.79 -14.21
C GLN A 39 15.55 6.51 -13.01
N CYS A 40 15.67 7.33 -11.96
CA CYS A 40 14.78 7.31 -10.82
C CYS A 40 13.84 8.50 -10.90
N LYS A 41 12.54 8.26 -10.74
CA LYS A 41 11.54 9.32 -10.63
C LYS A 41 10.78 9.14 -9.33
N ALA A 42 10.74 10.20 -8.53
CA ALA A 42 9.91 10.27 -7.34
C ALA A 42 8.63 11.04 -7.65
N GLU A 43 7.51 10.53 -7.15
CA GLU A 43 6.21 11.19 -7.24
C GLU A 43 5.60 11.25 -5.85
N ARG A 44 4.87 12.34 -5.57
CA ARG A 44 4.19 12.55 -4.29
C ARG A 44 2.79 13.11 -4.53
N PHE A 45 1.81 12.56 -3.85
CA PHE A 45 0.47 13.12 -3.79
C PHE A 45 -0.05 13.10 -2.36
N SER A 46 -1.01 13.99 -2.09
CA SER A 46 -1.71 14.11 -0.83
C SER A 46 -3.20 14.12 -1.12
N LEU A 47 -3.97 13.34 -0.37
CA LEU A 47 -5.41 13.19 -0.50
C LEU A 47 -6.06 13.37 0.87
N THR A 48 -7.23 13.98 0.86
CA THR A 48 -8.19 13.93 1.97
C THR A 48 -9.37 13.06 1.55
N TRP A 49 -9.70 12.07 2.36
CA TRP A 49 -10.83 11.16 2.14
C TRP A 49 -11.81 11.29 3.30
N THR A 50 -13.04 11.67 2.97
CA THR A 50 -14.14 11.86 3.94
C THR A 50 -15.17 10.75 3.80
N ILE A 51 -15.59 10.18 4.93
CA ILE A 51 -16.62 9.17 5.03
C ILE A 51 -17.72 9.73 5.92
N THR A 52 -18.86 10.08 5.34
CA THR A 52 -20.03 10.60 6.05
C THR A 52 -20.92 9.46 6.55
N ASN A 53 -21.73 9.71 7.57
CA ASN A 53 -22.55 8.70 8.24
C ASN A 53 -21.68 7.53 8.76
N PHE A 54 -20.49 7.85 9.29
CA PHE A 54 -19.46 6.88 9.61
C PHE A 54 -19.89 5.91 10.72
N SER A 55 -20.73 6.36 11.66
CA SER A 55 -21.30 5.51 12.71
C SER A 55 -22.06 4.29 12.18
N PHE A 56 -22.51 4.32 10.91
CA PHE A 56 -23.21 3.23 10.25
C PHE A 56 -22.29 2.34 9.38
N ALA A 57 -20.98 2.58 9.35
CA ALA A 57 -20.05 1.85 8.49
C ALA A 57 -19.75 0.43 9.04
N GLU A 58 -20.27 -0.60 8.35
CA GLU A 58 -20.04 -2.00 8.71
C GLU A 58 -19.08 -2.70 7.74
N GLY A 59 -18.09 -3.43 8.28
CA GLY A 59 -17.17 -4.25 7.50
C GLY A 59 -16.01 -3.47 6.89
N CYS A 60 -16.24 -2.82 5.74
CA CYS A 60 -15.21 -2.09 5.02
C CYS A 60 -15.76 -0.98 4.12
N VAL A 61 -14.95 0.05 3.91
CA VAL A 61 -15.19 1.18 3.01
C VAL A 61 -14.01 1.33 2.07
N GLU A 62 -14.26 1.62 0.79
CA GLU A 62 -13.24 1.88 -0.22
C GLU A 62 -13.42 3.27 -0.84
N SER A 63 -12.29 3.93 -1.17
CA SER A 63 -12.33 5.16 -1.95
C SER A 63 -12.46 4.86 -3.45
N SER A 64 -12.88 5.87 -4.21
CA SER A 64 -12.64 5.88 -5.66
C SER A 64 -11.14 5.72 -5.96
N PHE A 65 -10.85 5.18 -7.14
CA PHE A 65 -9.48 5.12 -7.64
C PHE A 65 -8.93 6.51 -7.91
N PHE A 66 -7.65 6.69 -7.62
CA PHE A 66 -6.90 7.90 -7.97
C PHE A 66 -5.56 7.51 -8.58
N THR A 67 -5.04 8.40 -9.42
CA THR A 67 -3.83 8.15 -10.19
C THR A 67 -2.82 9.28 -9.99
N ASN A 68 -1.57 8.99 -10.33
CA ASN A 68 -0.56 10.04 -10.49
C ASN A 68 -0.82 10.87 -11.76
N ALA A 69 -0.11 11.99 -11.91
CA ALA A 69 -0.26 12.90 -13.06
C ALA A 69 0.01 12.26 -14.44
N ARG A 70 0.60 11.06 -14.49
CA ARG A 70 0.86 10.31 -15.72
C ARG A 70 -0.06 9.10 -15.90
N GLU A 71 -0.99 8.88 -14.98
CA GLU A 71 -1.92 7.75 -14.95
C GLU A 71 -1.24 6.37 -15.01
N GLN A 72 0.03 6.29 -14.60
CA GLN A 72 0.83 5.06 -14.60
C GLN A 72 0.63 4.21 -13.36
N LEU A 73 0.32 4.86 -12.23
CA LEU A 73 0.07 4.19 -10.97
C LEU A 73 -1.36 4.49 -10.56
N LYS A 74 -2.14 3.43 -10.36
CA LYS A 74 -3.52 3.51 -9.89
C LYS A 74 -3.58 3.01 -8.46
N TRP A 75 -4.22 3.80 -7.62
CA TRP A 75 -4.28 3.59 -6.19
C TRP A 75 -5.73 3.63 -5.70
N SER A 76 -6.01 2.99 -4.57
CA SER A 76 -7.22 3.22 -3.78
C SER A 76 -6.90 3.21 -2.29
N LEU A 77 -7.83 3.72 -1.50
CA LEU A 77 -7.82 3.61 -0.05
C LEU A 77 -8.85 2.57 0.40
N PHE A 78 -8.50 1.80 1.42
CA PHE A 78 -9.38 0.82 2.04
C PHE A 78 -9.35 0.96 3.56
N LEU A 79 -10.54 1.03 4.16
CA LEU A 79 -10.72 1.10 5.61
C LEU A 79 -11.58 -0.09 6.05
N SER A 80 -11.08 -0.95 6.93
CA SER A 80 -11.90 -1.94 7.61
C SER A 80 -12.33 -1.42 8.98
N THR A 81 -13.62 -1.53 9.29
CA THR A 81 -14.18 -1.07 10.57
C THR A 81 -14.21 -2.16 11.64
N ASN A 82 -14.11 -3.43 11.24
CA ASN A 82 -14.16 -4.58 12.15
C ASN A 82 -12.78 -5.07 12.61
N GLY A 83 -11.71 -4.49 12.07
CA GLY A 83 -10.33 -4.90 12.31
C GLY A 83 -9.93 -6.18 11.58
N VAL A 84 -8.62 -6.38 11.44
CA VAL A 84 -8.05 -7.56 10.76
C VAL A 84 -7.57 -8.58 11.80
N GLY A 85 -8.39 -9.60 12.05
CA GLY A 85 -8.09 -10.71 12.96
C GLY A 85 -8.31 -10.40 14.44
N PHE A 86 -8.24 -11.43 15.29
CA PHE A 86 -8.58 -11.35 16.72
C PHE A 86 -7.82 -10.28 17.52
N GLN A 87 -6.57 -9.98 17.14
CA GLN A 87 -5.75 -8.99 17.85
C GLN A 87 -6.16 -7.55 17.58
N ASN A 88 -6.87 -7.30 16.47
CA ASN A 88 -7.27 -5.97 16.05
C ASN A 88 -8.80 -5.80 16.13
N GLU A 89 -9.48 -6.65 16.90
CA GLU A 89 -10.92 -6.50 17.13
C GLU A 89 -11.23 -5.10 17.64
N ARG A 90 -12.25 -4.48 17.04
CA ARG A 90 -12.65 -3.09 17.31
C ARG A 90 -11.56 -2.06 17.03
N CYS A 91 -10.59 -2.36 16.17
CA CYS A 91 -9.70 -1.36 15.62
C CYS A 91 -10.03 -1.13 14.14
N LEU A 92 -9.96 0.13 13.74
CA LEU A 92 -9.91 0.48 12.33
C LEU A 92 -8.59 -0.02 11.74
N SER A 93 -8.67 -0.59 10.55
CA SER A 93 -7.49 -0.93 9.75
C SER A 93 -7.48 -0.12 8.47
N PHE A 94 -6.41 0.63 8.22
CA PHE A 94 -6.35 1.56 7.09
C PHE A 94 -5.21 1.19 6.14
N TYR A 95 -5.53 1.09 4.84
CA TYR A 95 -4.64 0.61 3.80
C TYR A 95 -4.65 1.50 2.56
N ILE A 96 -3.49 1.59 1.91
CA ILE A 96 -3.28 2.16 0.57
C ILE A 96 -2.98 1.00 -0.37
N ASN A 97 -3.86 0.78 -1.33
CA ASN A 97 -3.76 -0.32 -2.28
C ASN A 97 -3.10 0.17 -3.57
N LEU A 98 -2.09 -0.55 -4.06
CA LEU A 98 -1.58 -0.39 -5.42
C LEU A 98 -2.46 -1.23 -6.36
N VAL A 99 -3.44 -0.58 -6.97
CA VAL A 99 -4.44 -1.22 -7.85
C VAL A 99 -3.84 -1.55 -9.22
N SER A 100 -2.98 -0.68 -9.74
CA SER A 100 -2.21 -0.97 -10.95
C SER A 100 -0.86 -0.26 -10.94
N GLY A 101 0.19 -0.95 -11.39
CA GLY A 101 1.54 -0.43 -11.46
C GLY A 101 2.50 -1.31 -12.28
N PRO A 102 3.80 -0.99 -12.33
CA PRO A 102 4.78 -1.79 -13.05
C PRO A 102 4.95 -3.18 -12.42
N GLU A 103 5.21 -4.19 -13.25
CA GLU A 103 5.52 -5.55 -12.80
C GLU A 103 6.76 -5.62 -11.90
N THR A 104 7.68 -4.65 -12.02
CA THR A 104 8.87 -4.55 -11.15
C THR A 104 8.56 -4.04 -9.74
N GLY A 105 7.31 -3.65 -9.48
CA GLY A 105 6.87 -3.07 -8.23
C GLY A 105 7.29 -1.61 -8.04
N VAL A 106 6.79 -1.02 -6.97
CA VAL A 106 6.99 0.38 -6.62
C VAL A 106 7.45 0.46 -5.18
N ARG A 107 8.56 1.14 -4.92
CA ARG A 107 8.90 1.50 -3.54
C ARG A 107 8.08 2.73 -3.16
N CYS A 108 7.22 2.60 -2.17
CA CYS A 108 6.41 3.70 -1.68
C CYS A 108 6.57 3.91 -0.18
N LYS A 109 6.29 5.14 0.23
CA LYS A 109 6.09 5.55 1.62
C LYS A 109 4.70 6.14 1.72
N GLY A 110 3.87 5.55 2.55
CA GLY A 110 2.55 6.05 2.91
C GLY A 110 2.62 6.79 4.24
N ARG A 111 1.99 7.96 4.33
CA ARG A 111 1.64 8.62 5.58
C ARG A 111 0.14 8.62 5.71
N MET A 112 -0.36 8.14 6.84
CA MET A 112 -1.78 8.01 7.12
C MET A 112 -2.09 8.78 8.39
N ALA A 113 -3.17 9.56 8.40
CA ALA A 113 -3.59 10.30 9.58
C ALA A 113 -5.11 10.52 9.65
N ILE A 114 -5.62 10.66 10.86
CA ILE A 114 -7.00 11.11 11.12
C ILE A 114 -6.98 12.62 11.26
N LEU A 115 -7.83 13.30 10.48
CA LEU A 115 -7.97 14.74 10.58
C LEU A 115 -9.02 15.06 11.66
N ASN A 116 -8.59 15.07 12.92
CA ASN A 116 -9.38 15.65 14.00
C ASN A 116 -9.14 17.17 14.09
N SER A 117 -9.82 17.84 15.02
CA SER A 117 -9.64 19.28 15.29
C SER A 117 -8.21 19.68 15.73
N LYS A 118 -7.36 18.72 16.10
CA LYS A 118 -5.97 18.90 16.56
C LYS A 118 -4.91 18.45 15.54
N GLY A 119 -5.30 17.78 14.45
CA GLY A 119 -4.41 17.26 13.42
C GLY A 119 -3.50 16.10 13.86
N GLU A 120 -3.89 15.32 14.87
CA GLU A 120 -3.02 14.31 15.50
C GLU A 120 -3.15 12.88 14.93
N GLU A 121 -2.04 12.14 15.11
CA GLU A 121 -1.65 10.82 14.59
C GLU A 121 -1.34 10.76 13.10
N CYS A 122 -0.04 10.86 12.78
CA CYS A 122 0.49 10.53 11.47
C CYS A 122 1.50 9.40 11.56
N VAL A 123 1.15 8.24 11.02
CA VAL A 123 2.03 7.07 10.98
C VAL A 123 2.56 6.91 9.56
N CYS A 124 3.87 6.63 9.45
CA CYS A 124 4.56 6.43 8.18
C CYS A 124 4.91 4.96 7.99
N VAL A 125 4.53 4.37 6.86
CA VAL A 125 4.90 3.01 6.46
C VAL A 125 5.71 3.10 5.17
N VAL A 126 6.79 2.33 5.06
CA VAL A 126 7.62 2.25 3.83
C VAL A 126 7.66 0.80 3.39
N GLU A 127 7.32 0.55 2.13
CA GLU A 127 7.32 -0.81 1.57
C GLU A 127 7.57 -0.80 0.06
N SER A 128 7.92 -1.97 -0.48
CA SER A 128 7.89 -2.23 -1.90
C SER A 128 6.60 -2.99 -2.23
N LEU A 129 5.72 -2.36 -3.01
CA LEU A 129 4.44 -2.94 -3.41
C LEU A 129 4.46 -3.44 -4.84
N MET A 130 3.89 -4.62 -5.04
CA MET A 130 3.50 -5.12 -6.35
C MET A 130 2.05 -4.73 -6.62
N GLU A 131 1.63 -4.80 -7.89
CA GLU A 131 0.23 -4.66 -8.25
C GLU A 131 -0.65 -5.65 -7.46
N GLY A 132 -1.77 -5.17 -6.92
CA GLY A 132 -2.71 -5.94 -6.09
C GLY A 132 -2.34 -6.00 -4.60
N PHE A 133 -1.21 -5.43 -4.19
CA PHE A 133 -0.78 -5.39 -2.80
C PHE A 133 -1.07 -4.04 -2.13
N ALA A 134 -1.04 -4.03 -0.81
CA ALA A 134 -1.37 -2.88 0.01
C ALA A 134 -0.32 -2.64 1.09
N ILE A 135 -0.08 -1.37 1.40
CA ILE A 135 0.58 -0.97 2.64
C ILE A 135 -0.47 -0.43 3.61
N GLY A 136 -0.29 -0.66 4.91
CA GLY A 136 -1.19 -0.06 5.86
C GLY A 136 -0.96 -0.46 7.31
N LEU A 137 -1.95 -0.13 8.11
CA LEU A 137 -1.91 -0.23 9.56
C LEU A 137 -3.11 -1.04 10.02
N PRO A 138 -2.91 -2.32 10.43
CA PRO A 138 -4.01 -3.17 10.88
C PRO A 138 -4.65 -2.69 12.19
N ASN A 139 -3.91 -1.93 13.00
CA ASN A 139 -4.38 -1.30 14.23
C ASN A 139 -4.20 0.22 14.12
N PHE A 140 -4.92 0.83 13.18
CA PHE A 140 -4.76 2.24 12.86
C PHE A 140 -5.33 3.15 13.95
N ALA A 141 -6.54 2.86 14.44
CA ALA A 141 -7.16 3.56 15.54
C ALA A 141 -8.21 2.66 16.22
N ARG A 142 -8.46 2.82 17.51
CA ARG A 142 -9.52 2.06 18.19
C ARG A 142 -10.88 2.66 17.85
N TRP A 143 -11.87 1.81 17.60
CA TRP A 143 -13.25 2.21 17.33
C TRP A 143 -13.83 3.07 18.44
N ASP A 144 -13.61 2.67 19.70
CA ASP A 144 -14.13 3.39 20.87
C ASP A 144 -13.57 4.83 20.94
N ASP A 145 -12.30 5.03 20.56
CA ASP A 145 -11.66 6.35 20.55
C ASP A 145 -12.21 7.25 19.43
N ILE A 146 -12.55 6.66 18.28
CA ILE A 146 -13.18 7.36 17.14
C ILE A 146 -14.60 7.80 17.49
N MET A 147 -15.34 6.93 18.18
CA MET A 147 -16.74 7.17 18.53
C MET A 147 -16.93 8.04 19.77
N ALA A 148 -15.88 8.31 20.54
CA ALA A 148 -15.92 9.19 21.70
C ALA A 148 -16.19 10.64 21.26
N GLU A 149 -17.36 11.17 21.62
CA GLU A 149 -17.78 12.54 21.27
C GLU A 149 -16.77 13.60 21.78
N GLU A 150 -16.21 13.39 22.97
CA GLU A 150 -15.21 14.26 23.58
C GLU A 150 -13.89 14.33 22.80
N ALA A 151 -13.58 13.33 21.98
CA ALA A 151 -12.39 13.33 21.14
C ALA A 151 -12.54 14.28 19.93
N GLY A 152 -13.77 14.59 19.53
CA GLY A 152 -14.06 15.48 18.41
C GLY A 152 -13.48 14.99 17.08
N ILE A 153 -13.36 13.66 16.92
CA ILE A 153 -12.83 13.03 15.71
C ILE A 153 -13.89 13.03 14.60
N LEU A 154 -15.12 12.63 14.93
CA LEU A 154 -16.24 12.66 14.00
C LEU A 154 -16.91 14.04 14.06
N GLN A 155 -16.81 14.80 12.98
CA GLN A 155 -17.52 16.07 12.83
C GLN A 155 -18.80 15.80 12.05
N ASP A 156 -19.97 15.96 12.67
CA ASP A 156 -21.27 15.66 12.03
C ASP A 156 -21.29 14.23 11.43
N ASP A 157 -20.93 13.25 12.27
CA ASP A 157 -20.78 11.82 11.89
C ASP A 157 -19.88 11.59 10.65
N THR A 158 -18.93 12.48 10.41
CA THR A 158 -18.00 12.39 9.29
C THR A 158 -16.58 12.11 9.79
N LEU A 159 -16.03 10.98 9.36
CA LEU A 159 -14.62 10.66 9.55
C LEU A 159 -13.81 11.25 8.40
N THR A 160 -12.76 12.00 8.72
CA THR A 160 -11.83 12.54 7.72
C THR A 160 -10.45 11.93 7.88
N LEU A 161 -9.97 11.29 6.82
CA LEU A 161 -8.63 10.70 6.74
C LEU A 161 -7.78 11.52 5.79
N THR A 162 -6.50 11.63 6.10
CA THR A 162 -5.50 12.15 5.16
C THR A 162 -4.49 11.06 4.83
N CYS A 163 -4.11 11.04 3.56
CA CYS A 163 -3.12 10.12 3.04
C CYS A 163 -2.12 10.88 2.18
N GLU A 164 -0.85 10.63 2.41
CA GLU A 164 0.22 11.09 1.55
C GLU A 164 1.03 9.89 1.07
N VAL A 165 1.22 9.77 -0.24
CA VAL A 165 2.04 8.71 -0.80
C VAL A 165 3.18 9.34 -1.56
N SER A 166 4.39 8.92 -1.24
CA SER A 166 5.55 9.14 -2.10
C SER A 166 6.01 7.82 -2.69
N SER A 167 6.17 7.75 -4.00
CA SER A 167 6.59 6.53 -4.71
C SER A 167 7.83 6.79 -5.57
N VAL A 168 8.67 5.77 -5.71
CA VAL A 168 9.83 5.77 -6.60
C VAL A 168 9.73 4.57 -7.54
N CYS A 169 9.67 4.85 -8.83
CA CYS A 169 9.78 3.84 -9.88
C CYS A 169 11.21 3.85 -10.44
N ILE A 170 11.80 2.67 -10.58
CA ILE A 170 13.06 2.49 -11.30
C ILE A 170 12.71 2.04 -12.70
N THR A 171 12.95 2.89 -13.70
CA THR A 171 12.81 2.50 -15.09
C THR A 171 14.20 2.18 -15.65
N THR A 172 14.40 0.93 -16.05
CA THR A 172 15.58 0.53 -16.84
C THR A 172 15.24 0.72 -18.31
N LEU A 173 15.86 1.70 -18.97
CA LEU A 173 15.73 1.85 -20.42
C LEU A 173 16.75 0.90 -21.08
N GLY A 174 16.26 -0.22 -21.62
CA GLY A 174 17.10 -1.17 -22.38
C GLY A 174 17.38 -0.66 -23.79
N LEU A 175 18.64 -0.67 -24.22
CA LEU A 175 19.00 -0.49 -25.63
C LEU A 175 18.91 -1.84 -26.36
N PHE A 176 18.04 -1.92 -27.37
CA PHE A 176 18.28 -2.83 -28.49
C PHE A 176 19.42 -2.25 -29.32
N GLN A 177 20.61 -2.86 -29.27
CA GLN A 177 21.55 -2.75 -30.38
C GLN A 177 21.46 -4.04 -31.18
N THR A 178 20.85 -3.92 -32.36
CA THR A 178 21.00 -4.90 -33.44
C THR A 178 22.47 -4.89 -33.85
N ILE A 179 23.24 -5.88 -33.40
CA ILE A 179 24.50 -6.22 -34.06
C ILE A 179 24.10 -6.98 -35.32
N ILE A 180 24.06 -6.28 -36.45
CA ILE A 180 24.08 -6.93 -37.76
C ILE A 180 25.52 -7.44 -37.92
N ALA A 181 25.67 -8.76 -37.87
CA ALA A 181 26.90 -9.44 -38.30
C ALA A 181 26.89 -9.64 -39.81
#